data_AF-A0A425VUK9-F1
#
_entry.id   AF-A0A425VUK9-F1
#
_cell.length_a   1.000
_cell.length_b   1.000
_cell.length_c   1.000
_cell.angle_alpha   90.00
_cell.angle_beta   90.00
_cell.angle_gamma   90.00
#
_symmetry.space_group_name_H-M   'P 1'
#
loop_
_entity.id
_entity.type
_entity.pdbx_description
1 polymer ?
#
loop_
_entity_poly.entity_id
_entity_poly.type
_entity_poly.pdbx_seq_one_letter_code
_entity_poly.pdbx_strand_id
1 'polypeptide(L)'
;MGDVAFDQMRQGHWLMAACCVLYLAWWAIFFWPKVGGGEAQGPLRVVGVVSILGAVVCGVWGATRTCGGAARLAPAWAPVGFALGSVALYFALLAVTQRAFQRQPTTELVLFVAWLGMEAFCALALGRAGEAGAATLVALLAVAGFAVSLVCYVLYYRLGALASFVDGCVPLALIGVVSAVVAGCIAVVG
;
A
#
# COMPACT_ATOMS: atom_id res chain seq x y z
N MET A 1 19.23 19.23 -5.02
CA MET A 1 19.19 17.85 -4.46
C MET A 1 17.77 17.49 -4.02
N GLY A 2 17.03 18.43 -3.41
CA GLY A 2 15.61 18.26 -3.09
C GLY A 2 14.75 17.91 -4.29
N ASP A 3 14.92 18.58 -5.43
CA ASP A 3 14.08 18.38 -6.63
C ASP A 3 14.11 16.95 -7.16
N VAL A 4 15.30 16.34 -7.19
CA VAL A 4 15.46 14.94 -7.60
C VAL A 4 14.84 13.99 -6.56
N ALA A 5 14.88 14.34 -5.27
CA ALA A 5 14.25 13.53 -4.22
C ALA A 5 12.72 13.59 -4.31
N PHE A 6 12.14 14.79 -4.48
CA PHE A 6 10.70 14.98 -4.65
C PHE A 6 10.19 14.29 -5.91
N ASP A 7 10.89 14.41 -7.05
CA ASP A 7 10.50 13.73 -8.29
C ASP A 7 10.54 12.20 -8.14
N GLN A 8 11.56 11.66 -7.46
CA GLN A 8 11.62 10.23 -7.14
C GLN A 8 10.45 9.78 -6.27
N MET A 9 10.14 10.54 -5.20
CA MET A 9 9.01 10.23 -4.33
C MET A 9 7.70 10.27 -5.11
N ARG A 10 7.47 11.30 -5.92
CA ARG A 10 6.28 11.41 -6.77
C ARG A 10 6.12 10.25 -7.73
N GLN A 11 7.18 9.92 -8.49
CA GLN A 11 7.16 8.79 -9.41
C GLN A 11 6.90 7.47 -8.68
N GLY A 12 7.48 7.30 -7.48
CA GLY A 12 7.23 6.16 -6.63
C GLY A 12 5.76 6.01 -6.25
N HIS A 13 5.11 7.09 -5.84
CA HIS A 13 3.67 7.07 -5.50
C HIS A 13 2.77 6.85 -6.73
N TRP A 14 3.11 7.36 -7.91
CA TRP A 14 2.38 7.01 -9.14
C TRP A 14 2.49 5.52 -9.48
N LEU A 15 3.67 4.93 -9.30
CA LEU A 15 3.86 3.48 -9.45
C LEU A 15 3.09 2.70 -8.39
N MET A 16 2.98 3.20 -7.15
CA MET A 16 2.13 2.59 -6.12
C MET A 16 0.64 2.65 -6.49
N ALA A 17 0.16 3.77 -7.04
CA ALA A 17 -1.21 3.87 -7.54
C ALA A 17 -1.46 2.87 -8.69
N ALA A 18 -0.52 2.75 -9.64
CA ALA A 18 -0.59 1.76 -10.71
C ALA A 18 -0.57 0.32 -10.17
N CYS A 19 0.25 0.03 -9.16
CA CYS A 19 0.27 -1.25 -8.47
C CYS A 19 -1.11 -1.60 -7.91
N CYS A 20 -1.77 -0.68 -7.19
CA CYS A 20 -3.09 -0.90 -6.64
C CYS A 20 -4.15 -1.14 -7.72
N VAL A 21 -4.12 -0.41 -8.84
CA VAL A 21 -5.05 -0.60 -9.96
C VAL A 21 -4.87 -2.00 -10.59
N LEU A 22 -3.63 -2.39 -10.86
CA LEU A 22 -3.32 -3.71 -11.43
C LEU A 22 -3.67 -4.84 -10.47
N TYR A 23 -3.42 -4.66 -9.18
CA TYR A 23 -3.80 -5.62 -8.15
C TYR A 23 -5.34 -5.71 -8.04
N LEU A 24 -6.05 -4.59 -8.09
CA LEU A 24 -7.51 -4.58 -8.10
C LEU A 24 -8.08 -5.28 -9.34
N ALA A 25 -7.46 -5.12 -10.51
CA ALA A 25 -7.83 -5.85 -11.72
C ALA A 25 -7.64 -7.36 -11.56
N TRP A 26 -6.50 -7.79 -11.01
CA TRP A 26 -6.28 -9.21 -10.67
C TRP A 26 -7.33 -9.72 -9.67
N TRP A 27 -7.62 -8.95 -8.63
CA TRP A 27 -8.61 -9.30 -7.60
C TRP A 27 -9.99 -9.50 -8.22
N ALA A 28 -10.44 -8.54 -9.02
CA ALA A 28 -11.70 -8.61 -9.74
C ALA A 28 -11.77 -9.87 -10.62
N ILE A 29 -10.74 -10.13 -11.41
CA ILE A 29 -10.70 -11.27 -12.34
C ILE A 29 -10.77 -12.61 -11.61
N PHE A 30 -10.01 -12.79 -10.53
CA PHE A 30 -9.87 -14.09 -9.86
C PHE A 30 -10.91 -14.34 -8.77
N PHE A 31 -11.49 -13.30 -8.17
CA PHE A 31 -12.41 -13.44 -7.03
C PHE A 31 -13.86 -13.13 -7.38
N TRP A 32 -14.15 -12.31 -8.41
CA TRP A 32 -15.54 -12.09 -8.84
C TRP A 32 -16.23 -13.38 -9.30
N PRO A 33 -15.61 -14.24 -10.13
CA PRO A 33 -16.26 -15.49 -10.55
C PRO A 33 -16.65 -16.39 -9.36
N LYS A 34 -15.89 -16.35 -8.27
CA LYS A 34 -16.15 -17.14 -7.06
C LYS A 34 -17.42 -16.70 -6.34
N VAL A 35 -17.86 -15.45 -6.51
CA VAL A 35 -19.16 -14.97 -6.01
C VAL A 35 -20.32 -15.75 -6.65
N GLY A 36 -20.17 -16.11 -7.94
CA GLY A 36 -21.13 -16.92 -8.70
C GLY A 36 -20.82 -18.42 -8.74
N GLY A 37 -19.86 -18.91 -7.94
CA GLY A 37 -19.46 -20.33 -7.92
C GLY A 37 -18.60 -20.78 -9.12
N GLY A 38 -18.05 -19.84 -9.89
CA GLY A 38 -17.18 -20.11 -11.04
C GLY A 38 -15.71 -19.78 -10.80
N GLU A 39 -14.90 -19.93 -11.84
CA GLU A 39 -13.47 -19.64 -11.84
C GLU A 39 -13.05 -18.85 -13.09
N ALA A 40 -11.95 -18.11 -12.99
CA ALA A 40 -11.39 -17.38 -14.14
C ALA A 40 -10.80 -18.35 -15.18
N GLN A 41 -11.28 -18.28 -16.42
CA GLN A 41 -10.86 -19.17 -17.51
C GLN A 41 -10.39 -18.39 -18.75
N GLY A 42 -9.64 -19.08 -19.61
CA GLY A 42 -9.27 -18.58 -20.94
C GLY A 42 -8.43 -17.28 -20.91
N PRO A 43 -8.64 -16.37 -21.88
CA PRO A 43 -7.87 -15.13 -22.01
C PRO A 43 -7.94 -14.22 -20.78
N LEU A 44 -9.08 -14.18 -20.08
CA LEU A 44 -9.26 -13.35 -18.90
C LEU A 44 -8.32 -13.76 -17.76
N ARG A 45 -8.08 -15.07 -17.60
CA ARG A 45 -7.11 -15.58 -16.62
C ARG A 45 -5.70 -15.08 -16.92
N VAL A 46 -5.30 -15.05 -18.20
CA VAL A 46 -3.99 -14.53 -18.62
C VAL A 46 -3.86 -13.05 -18.28
N VAL A 47 -4.89 -12.24 -18.57
CA VAL A 47 -4.93 -10.82 -18.19
C VAL A 47 -4.77 -10.65 -16.69
N GLY A 48 -5.45 -11.46 -15.89
CA GLY A 48 -5.29 -11.42 -14.43
C GLY A 48 -3.85 -11.72 -14.00
N VAL A 49 -3.22 -12.78 -14.54
CA VAL A 49 -1.82 -13.13 -14.23
C VAL A 49 -0.86 -12.00 -14.61
N VAL A 50 -1.01 -11.42 -15.80
CA VAL A 50 -0.20 -10.28 -16.23
C VAL A 50 -0.41 -9.08 -15.30
N SER A 51 -1.64 -8.86 -14.85
CA SER A 51 -1.98 -7.75 -13.94
C SER A 51 -1.27 -7.90 -12.59
N ILE A 52 -1.28 -9.07 -11.96
CA ILE A 52 -0.58 -9.24 -10.67
C ILE A 52 0.95 -9.16 -10.82
N LEU A 53 1.52 -9.66 -11.93
CA LEU A 53 2.94 -9.51 -12.21
C LEU A 53 3.31 -8.03 -12.39
N GLY A 54 2.49 -7.28 -13.13
CA GLY A 54 2.64 -5.83 -13.27
C GLY A 54 2.52 -5.12 -11.92
N ALA A 55 1.58 -5.53 -11.06
CA ALA A 55 1.43 -4.98 -9.72
C ALA A 55 2.70 -5.19 -8.88
N VAL A 56 3.30 -6.39 -8.93
CA VAL A 56 4.57 -6.67 -8.23
C VAL A 56 5.69 -5.75 -8.72
N VAL A 57 5.86 -5.61 -10.04
CA VAL A 57 6.90 -4.73 -10.62
C VAL A 57 6.67 -3.27 -10.20
N CYS A 58 5.44 -2.76 -10.36
CA CYS A 58 5.07 -1.42 -9.98
C CYS A 58 5.22 -1.18 -8.47
N GLY A 59 4.85 -2.15 -7.63
CA GLY A 59 4.94 -2.05 -6.17
C GLY A 59 6.39 -2.02 -5.68
N VAL A 60 7.24 -2.94 -6.16
CA VAL A 60 8.66 -2.98 -5.77
C VAL A 60 9.41 -1.73 -6.26
N TRP A 61 9.19 -1.35 -7.52
CA TRP A 61 9.83 -0.16 -8.07
C TRP A 61 9.29 1.12 -7.42
N GLY A 62 7.98 1.20 -7.22
CA GLY A 62 7.31 2.29 -6.52
C GLY A 62 7.89 2.50 -5.12
N ALA A 63 7.91 1.46 -4.29
CA ALA A 63 8.48 1.51 -2.95
C ALA A 63 9.96 1.90 -2.95
N THR A 64 10.76 1.36 -3.89
CA THR A 64 12.18 1.70 -4.01
C THR A 64 12.39 3.19 -4.33
N ARG A 65 11.61 3.75 -5.24
CA ARG A 65 11.68 5.18 -5.61
C ARG A 65 11.19 6.07 -4.48
N THR A 66 10.08 5.71 -3.86
CA THR A 66 9.50 6.42 -2.71
C THR A 66 10.49 6.48 -1.55
N CYS A 67 10.99 5.34 -1.08
CA CYS A 67 11.97 5.28 0.01
C CYS A 67 13.32 5.89 -0.39
N GLY A 68 13.77 5.71 -1.63
CA GLY A 68 15.03 6.27 -2.13
C GLY A 68 15.03 7.80 -2.14
N GLY A 69 13.92 8.41 -2.57
CA GLY A 69 13.74 9.86 -2.49
C GLY A 69 13.65 10.34 -1.04
N ALA A 70 12.85 9.68 -0.21
CA ALA A 70 12.73 10.01 1.21
C ALA A 70 14.07 9.93 1.96
N ALA A 71 14.91 8.93 1.66
CA ALA A 71 16.23 8.76 2.27
C ALA A 71 17.23 9.87 1.95
N ARG A 72 17.01 10.64 0.88
CA ARG A 72 17.82 11.81 0.55
C ARG A 72 17.46 13.05 1.37
N LEU A 73 16.27 13.07 1.98
CA LEU A 73 15.73 14.19 2.75
C LEU A 73 15.72 13.92 4.26
N ALA A 74 15.82 12.65 4.66
CA ALA A 74 15.74 12.21 6.04
C ALA A 74 17.12 11.90 6.66
N PRO A 75 17.22 11.84 8.00
CA PRO A 75 18.42 11.34 8.68
C PRO A 75 18.80 9.92 8.28
N ALA A 76 20.09 9.60 8.32
CA ALA A 76 20.61 8.29 7.90
C ALA A 76 20.03 7.08 8.67
N TRP A 77 19.59 7.28 9.92
CA TRP A 77 18.96 6.23 10.72
C TRP A 77 17.53 5.89 10.25
N ALA A 78 16.84 6.85 9.61
CA ALA A 78 15.41 6.77 9.38
C ALA A 78 14.97 5.56 8.53
N PRO A 79 15.62 5.23 7.39
CA PRO A 79 15.22 4.06 6.60
C PRO A 79 15.20 2.77 7.42
N VAL A 80 16.26 2.54 8.21
CA VAL A 80 16.38 1.36 9.06
C VAL A 80 15.38 1.42 10.22
N GLY A 81 15.18 2.59 10.82
CA GLY A 81 14.22 2.79 11.91
C GLY A 81 12.79 2.45 11.49
N PHE A 82 12.33 2.96 10.34
CA PHE A 82 10.98 2.65 9.84
C PHE A 82 10.85 1.21 9.37
N ALA A 83 11.89 0.62 8.78
CA ALA A 83 11.88 -0.80 8.41
C ALA A 83 11.74 -1.70 9.64
N LEU A 84 12.58 -1.50 10.67
CA LEU A 84 12.51 -2.26 11.92
C LEU A 84 11.19 -2.03 12.65
N GLY A 85 10.71 -0.79 12.69
CA GLY A 85 9.41 -0.45 13.26
C GLY A 85 8.25 -1.18 12.56
N SER A 86 8.29 -1.28 11.22
CA SER A 86 7.30 -2.01 10.42
C SER A 86 7.34 -3.50 10.70
N VAL A 87 8.54 -4.08 10.82
CA VAL A 87 8.72 -5.49 11.17
C VAL A 87 8.17 -5.78 12.57
N ALA A 88 8.49 -4.94 13.55
CA ALA A 88 7.98 -5.07 14.92
C ALA A 88 6.45 -4.94 14.96
N LEU A 89 5.89 -3.95 14.26
CA LEU A 89 4.45 -3.74 14.14
C LEU A 89 3.76 -4.94 13.47
N TYR A 90 4.33 -5.49 12.41
CA TYR A 90 3.82 -6.68 11.74
C TYR A 90 3.70 -7.85 12.73
N PHE A 91 4.76 -8.16 13.48
CA PHE A 91 4.72 -9.27 14.44
C PHE A 91 3.74 -9.02 15.58
N ALA A 92 3.64 -7.78 16.08
CA ALA A 92 2.66 -7.41 17.09
C ALA A 92 1.22 -7.60 16.58
N LEU A 93 0.92 -7.10 15.38
CA LEU A 93 -0.41 -7.25 14.78
C LEU A 93 -0.71 -8.71 14.45
N LEU A 94 0.25 -9.46 13.91
CA LEU A 94 0.08 -10.88 13.63
C LEU A 94 -0.28 -11.64 14.91
N ALA A 95 0.45 -11.38 15.99
CA ALA A 95 0.19 -11.95 17.31
C ALA A 95 -1.22 -11.62 17.83
N VAL A 96 -1.69 -10.40 17.62
CA VAL A 96 -3.03 -9.94 18.05
C VAL A 96 -4.12 -10.54 17.15
N THR A 97 -3.97 -10.47 15.83
CA THR A 97 -4.99 -10.95 14.87
C THR A 97 -5.15 -12.46 14.92
N GLN A 98 -4.07 -13.20 15.16
CA GLN A 98 -4.13 -14.64 15.40
C GLN A 98 -4.85 -14.97 16.70
N ARG A 99 -4.46 -14.36 17.83
CA ARG A 99 -5.02 -14.72 19.14
C ARG A 99 -6.45 -14.24 19.34
N ALA A 100 -6.72 -12.97 19.04
CA ALA A 100 -8.01 -12.35 19.30
C ALA A 100 -9.04 -12.62 18.19
N PHE A 101 -8.59 -12.81 16.93
CA PHE A 101 -9.50 -12.92 15.78
C PHE A 101 -9.36 -14.22 14.99
N GLN A 102 -8.45 -15.12 15.38
CA GLN A 102 -8.20 -16.41 14.72
C GLN A 102 -7.87 -16.26 13.22
N ARG A 103 -7.24 -15.13 12.86
CA ARG A 103 -6.84 -14.86 11.46
C ARG A 103 -5.63 -15.72 11.09
N GLN A 104 -5.69 -16.31 9.90
CA GLN A 104 -4.51 -16.90 9.29
C GLN A 104 -3.55 -15.80 8.81
N PRO A 105 -2.22 -16.00 8.91
CA PRO A 105 -1.25 -15.09 8.31
C PRO A 105 -1.49 -15.00 6.81
N THR A 106 -1.64 -13.78 6.28
CA THR A 106 -1.71 -13.55 4.84
C THR A 106 -0.71 -12.46 4.45
N THR A 107 -0.40 -12.39 3.16
CA THR A 107 0.45 -11.33 2.61
C THR A 107 -0.17 -9.95 2.78
N GLU A 108 -1.50 -9.82 2.90
CA GLU A 108 -2.20 -8.54 3.05
C GLU A 108 -1.69 -7.78 4.28
N LEU A 109 -1.52 -8.47 5.42
CA LEU A 109 -1.00 -7.87 6.65
C LEU A 109 0.41 -7.32 6.45
N VAL A 110 1.27 -8.06 5.74
CA VAL A 110 2.63 -7.60 5.41
C VAL A 110 2.55 -6.35 4.53
N LEU A 111 1.69 -6.37 3.51
CA LEU A 111 1.60 -5.30 2.52
C LEU A 111 1.17 -3.96 3.12
N PHE A 112 0.08 -3.91 3.89
CA PHE A 112 -0.38 -2.63 4.45
C PHE A 112 0.47 -2.15 5.63
N VAL A 113 1.15 -3.04 6.36
CA VAL A 113 2.12 -2.64 7.40
C VAL A 113 3.39 -2.07 6.76
N ALA A 114 3.93 -2.72 5.73
CA ALA A 114 5.08 -2.21 5.00
C ALA A 114 4.76 -0.87 4.31
N TRP A 115 3.56 -0.74 3.74
CA TRP A 115 3.08 0.50 3.17
C TRP A 115 2.97 1.62 4.22
N LEU A 116 2.37 1.36 5.39
CA LEU A 116 2.32 2.33 6.49
C LEU A 116 3.72 2.81 6.89
N GLY A 117 4.68 1.89 7.01
CA GLY A 117 6.07 2.22 7.32
C GLY A 117 6.72 3.12 6.28
N MET A 118 6.50 2.82 5.00
CA MET A 118 6.96 3.64 3.88
C MET A 118 6.34 5.05 3.90
N GLU A 119 5.03 5.16 4.11
CA GLU A 119 4.35 6.46 4.16
C GLU A 119 4.75 7.30 5.38
N ALA A 120 4.92 6.66 6.54
CA ALA A 120 5.41 7.34 7.74
C ALA A 120 6.85 7.85 7.55
N PHE A 121 7.69 7.09 6.84
CA PHE A 121 9.02 7.52 6.43
C PHE A 121 8.97 8.72 5.47
N CYS A 122 8.05 8.68 4.50
CA CYS A 122 7.83 9.80 3.57
C CYS A 122 7.34 11.06 4.29
N ALA A 123 6.41 10.93 5.23
CA ALA A 123 5.94 12.04 6.05
C ALA A 123 7.09 12.69 6.84
N LEU A 124 7.98 11.89 7.45
CA LEU A 124 9.16 12.43 8.11
C LEU A 124 10.05 13.19 7.13
N ALA A 125 10.36 12.60 5.97
CA ALA A 125 11.20 13.20 4.95
C ALA A 125 10.64 14.55 4.47
N LEU A 126 9.35 14.62 4.17
CA LEU A 126 8.66 15.85 3.78
C LEU A 126 8.71 16.91 4.88
N GLY A 127 8.42 16.53 6.13
CA GLY A 127 8.45 17.46 7.26
C GLY A 127 9.85 18.04 7.49
N ARG A 128 10.89 17.23 7.29
CA ARG A 128 12.30 17.67 7.37
C ARG A 128 12.72 18.57 6.21
N ALA A 129 12.06 18.47 5.07
CA ALA A 129 12.27 19.33 3.91
C ALA A 129 11.46 20.65 3.98
N GLY A 130 10.70 20.89 5.06
CA GLY A 130 9.89 22.10 5.23
C GLY A 130 8.45 21.97 4.71
N GLU A 131 8.08 20.82 4.13
CA GLU A 131 6.77 20.54 3.54
C GLU A 131 5.76 20.04 4.60
N ALA A 132 5.58 20.81 5.68
CA ALA A 132 4.80 20.39 6.85
C ALA A 132 3.33 20.03 6.53
N GLY A 133 2.72 20.76 5.58
CA GLY A 133 1.35 20.47 5.12
C GLY A 133 1.25 19.12 4.42
N ALA A 134 2.15 18.85 3.47
CA ALA A 134 2.19 17.57 2.76
C ALA A 134 2.56 16.42 3.70
N ALA A 135 3.51 16.62 4.61
CA ALA A 135 3.88 15.64 5.64
C ALA A 135 2.69 15.23 6.51
N THR A 136 1.92 16.22 6.98
CA THR A 136 0.72 15.98 7.80
C THR A 136 -0.34 15.23 7.02
N LEU A 137 -0.59 15.64 5.76
CA LEU A 137 -1.54 14.97 4.88
C LEU A 137 -1.16 13.50 4.66
N VAL A 138 0.10 13.22 4.30
CA VAL A 138 0.62 11.85 4.10
C VAL A 138 0.43 11.01 5.36
N ALA A 139 0.83 11.53 6.53
CA ALA A 139 0.70 10.80 7.79
C ALA A 139 -0.77 10.47 8.12
N LEU A 140 -1.69 11.42 7.95
CA LEU A 140 -3.11 11.20 8.21
C LEU A 140 -3.73 10.19 7.25
N LEU A 141 -3.44 10.31 5.95
CA LEU A 141 -3.92 9.36 4.94
C LEU A 141 -3.34 7.95 5.15
N ALA A 142 -2.09 7.85 5.56
CA ALA A 142 -1.45 6.57 5.89
C ALA A 142 -2.13 5.87 7.07
N VAL A 143 -2.38 6.61 8.16
CA VAL A 143 -3.10 6.08 9.33
C VAL A 143 -4.52 5.66 8.96
N ALA A 144 -5.24 6.49 8.18
CA ALA A 144 -6.59 6.16 7.73
C ALA A 144 -6.61 4.92 6.83
N GLY A 145 -5.71 4.85 5.83
CA GLY A 145 -5.56 3.71 4.93
C GLY A 145 -5.22 2.42 5.68
N PHE A 146 -4.29 2.50 6.64
CA PHE A 146 -3.93 1.39 7.51
C PHE A 146 -5.10 0.92 8.37
N ALA A 147 -5.83 1.84 9.01
CA ALA A 147 -6.95 1.50 9.87
C ALA A 147 -8.07 0.80 9.10
N VAL A 148 -8.44 1.32 7.93
CA VAL A 148 -9.43 0.68 7.03
C VAL A 148 -8.93 -0.69 6.59
N SER A 149 -7.66 -0.80 6.18
CA SER A 149 -7.07 -2.09 5.77
C SER A 149 -7.10 -3.13 6.89
N LEU A 150 -6.81 -2.73 8.13
CA LEU A 150 -6.84 -3.61 9.28
C LEU A 150 -8.26 -4.07 9.63
N VAL A 151 -9.26 -3.18 9.51
CA VAL A 151 -10.66 -3.53 9.72
C VAL A 151 -11.12 -4.54 8.67
N CYS A 152 -10.89 -4.26 7.38
CA CYS A 152 -11.19 -5.19 6.29
C CYS A 152 -10.50 -6.53 6.53
N TYR A 153 -9.19 -6.50 6.81
CA TYR A 153 -8.41 -7.69 7.14
C TYR A 153 -9.08 -8.51 8.25
N VAL A 154 -9.41 -7.92 9.40
CA VAL A 154 -10.02 -8.68 10.50
C VAL A 154 -11.40 -9.27 10.14
N LEU A 155 -12.20 -8.55 9.35
CA LEU A 155 -13.57 -8.94 9.01
C LEU A 155 -13.64 -9.94 7.86
N TYR A 156 -12.68 -9.96 6.95
CA TYR A 156 -12.72 -10.66 5.66
C TYR A 156 -13.30 -12.09 5.71
N TYR A 157 -12.82 -12.94 6.64
CA TYR A 157 -13.29 -14.35 6.76
C TYR A 157 -14.63 -14.52 7.49
N ARG A 158 -15.21 -13.43 8.02
CA ARG A 158 -16.52 -13.43 8.68
C ARG A 158 -17.64 -12.97 7.73
N LEU A 159 -17.28 -12.57 6.51
CA LEU A 159 -18.19 -12.03 5.50
C LEU A 159 -18.64 -13.11 4.51
N GLY A 160 -19.85 -12.97 3.98
CA GLY A 160 -20.32 -13.77 2.85
C GLY A 160 -19.58 -13.42 1.56
N ALA A 161 -19.72 -14.24 0.51
CA ALA A 161 -18.90 -14.17 -0.70
C ALA A 161 -18.86 -12.78 -1.38
N LEU A 162 -20.00 -12.11 -1.56
CA LEU A 162 -20.03 -10.78 -2.17
C LEU A 162 -19.39 -9.73 -1.25
N ALA A 163 -19.67 -9.80 0.05
CA ALA A 163 -19.13 -8.85 1.01
C ALA A 163 -17.62 -8.99 1.17
N SER A 164 -17.08 -10.21 1.21
CA SER A 164 -15.62 -10.43 1.25
C SER A 164 -14.93 -10.03 -0.05
N PHE A 165 -15.59 -10.18 -1.21
CA PHE A 165 -15.08 -9.65 -2.46
C PHE A 165 -14.92 -8.13 -2.40
N VAL A 166 -15.96 -7.40 -1.97
CA VAL A 166 -15.91 -5.94 -1.83
C VAL A 166 -14.89 -5.53 -0.78
N ASP A 167 -14.83 -6.24 0.35
CA ASP A 167 -13.89 -5.98 1.44
C ASP A 167 -12.44 -6.08 1.00
N GLY A 168 -12.09 -6.99 0.08
CA GLY A 168 -10.75 -7.03 -0.51
C GLY A 168 -10.46 -5.90 -1.51
N CYS A 169 -11.49 -5.35 -2.16
CA CYS A 169 -11.34 -4.20 -3.06
C CYS A 169 -11.06 -2.90 -2.31
N VAL A 170 -11.67 -2.71 -1.14
CA VAL A 170 -11.65 -1.43 -0.40
C VAL A 170 -10.22 -0.97 -0.04
N PRO A 171 -9.36 -1.79 0.58
CA PRO A 171 -7.98 -1.41 0.89
C PRO A 171 -7.17 -1.05 -0.36
N LEU A 172 -7.32 -1.84 -1.43
CA LEU A 172 -6.59 -1.63 -2.68
C LEU A 172 -6.99 -0.31 -3.35
N ALA A 173 -8.28 -0.05 -3.47
CA ALA A 173 -8.79 1.19 -4.03
C ALA A 173 -8.38 2.40 -3.18
N LEU A 174 -8.53 2.31 -1.86
CA LEU A 174 -8.18 3.39 -0.94
C LEU A 174 -6.68 3.73 -1.00
N ILE A 175 -5.81 2.73 -0.86
CA ILE A 175 -4.35 2.96 -0.90
C ILE A 175 -3.92 3.47 -2.28
N GLY A 176 -4.55 3.00 -3.36
CA GLY A 176 -4.31 3.51 -4.71
C GLY A 176 -4.66 4.99 -4.85
N VAL A 177 -5.82 5.41 -4.33
CA VAL A 177 -6.25 6.81 -4.30
C VAL A 177 -5.31 7.65 -3.43
N VAL A 178 -4.96 7.18 -2.24
CA VAL A 178 -3.99 7.87 -1.35
C VAL A 178 -2.67 8.07 -2.10
N SER A 179 -2.15 7.03 -2.75
CA SER A 179 -0.91 7.11 -3.52
C SER A 179 -1.00 8.16 -4.63
N ALA A 180 -2.10 8.20 -5.38
CA ALA A 180 -2.32 9.21 -6.41
C ALA A 180 -2.42 10.65 -5.85
N VAL A 181 -3.12 10.83 -4.73
CA VAL A 181 -3.24 12.12 -4.04
C VAL A 181 -1.87 12.60 -3.57
N VAL A 182 -1.10 11.74 -2.89
CA VAL A 182 0.24 12.07 -2.42
C VAL A 182 1.16 12.43 -3.59
N ALA A 183 1.11 11.66 -4.69
CA ALA A 183 1.87 11.97 -5.90
C ALA A 183 1.51 13.35 -6.47
N GLY A 184 0.23 13.73 -6.47
CA GLY A 184 -0.24 15.04 -6.94
C GLY A 184 0.15 16.20 -6.02
N CYS A 185 0.28 15.96 -4.71
CA CYS A 185 0.64 16.96 -3.72
C CYS A 185 2.16 17.20 -3.60
N ILE A 186 3.00 16.23 -3.96
CA ILE A 186 4.45 16.41 -4.01
C ILE A 186 4.78 17.30 -5.22
N ALA A 187 5.09 18.57 -4.94
CA ALA A 187 5.32 19.61 -5.96
C ALA A 187 6.42 19.22 -6.96
N VAL A 188 6.27 19.64 -8.22
CA VAL A 188 7.40 19.79 -9.15
C VAL A 188 8.17 21.01 -8.66
N VAL A 189 9.27 20.83 -7.94
CA VAL A 189 10.24 21.92 -7.82
C VAL A 189 11.05 21.88 -9.12
N GLY A 190 10.74 22.80 -10.03
CA GLY A 190 11.46 23.02 -11.27
C GLY A 190 12.53 24.09 -11.11
#